data_AF-A0A3C1XY33-F1
#
_entry.id   AF-A0A3C1XY33-F1
#
_cell.length_a   1.000
_cell.length_b   1.000
_cell.length_c   1.000
_cell.angle_alpha   90.00
_cell.angle_beta   90.00
_cell.angle_gamma   90.00
#
_symmetry.space_group_name_H-M   'P 1'
#
loop_
_entity.id
_entity.type
_entity.pdbx_description
1 polymer ?
#
loop_
_entity_poly.entity_id
_entity_poly.type
_entity_poly.pdbx_seq_one_letter_code
_entity_poly.pdbx_strand_id
1 'polypeptide(L)'
;MTKSELIAALAARYPQLAARDTDYAVKTVLDAMTQALASGQRIEIRGFGSFSLSQRSPRVGRNPKSGEQVLVPGKQVPHFKAGKELRERVDLVGGNDEDAQSSGSSESMPSSMAGLHAMH
;
A
#
# COMPACT_ATOMS: atom_id res chain seq x y z
N MET A 1 -1.84 -18.79 -4.71
CA MET A 1 -0.37 -18.81 -4.80
C MET A 1 0.23 -19.03 -3.42
N THR A 2 0.79 -20.21 -3.18
CA THR A 2 1.62 -20.56 -2.01
C THR A 2 3.10 -20.21 -2.25
N LYS A 3 3.96 -20.33 -1.22
CA LYS A 3 5.42 -20.10 -1.37
C LYS A 3 6.05 -21.06 -2.39
N SER A 4 5.69 -22.35 -2.34
CA SER A 4 6.19 -23.35 -3.30
C SER A 4 5.72 -23.07 -4.72
N GLU A 5 4.46 -22.64 -4.89
CA GLU A 5 3.94 -22.21 -6.19
C GLU A 5 4.68 -20.97 -6.73
N LEU A 6 5.02 -20.00 -5.87
CA LEU A 6 5.82 -18.83 -6.26
C LEU A 6 7.22 -19.24 -6.75
N ILE A 7 7.90 -20.14 -6.03
CA ILE A 7 9.22 -20.66 -6.43
C ILE A 7 9.12 -21.38 -7.78
N ALA A 8 8.12 -22.25 -7.96
CA ALA A 8 7.90 -22.96 -9.22
C ALA A 8 7.63 -21.99 -10.38
N ALA A 9 6.80 -20.97 -10.17
CA ALA A 9 6.50 -19.94 -11.17
C ALA A 9 7.75 -19.14 -11.56
N LEU A 10 8.62 -18.79 -10.61
CA LEU A 10 9.87 -18.10 -10.88
C LEU A 10 10.86 -18.98 -11.64
N ALA A 11 11.03 -20.24 -11.24
CA ALA A 11 11.91 -21.18 -11.93
C ALA A 11 11.45 -21.46 -13.37
N ALA A 12 10.14 -21.57 -13.60
CA ALA A 12 9.57 -21.72 -14.94
C ALA A 12 9.81 -20.48 -15.82
N ARG A 13 9.72 -19.28 -15.24
CA ARG A 13 9.93 -18.02 -15.96
C ARG A 13 11.40 -17.73 -16.24
N TYR A 14 12.30 -18.22 -15.40
CA TYR A 14 13.74 -18.01 -15.49
C TYR A 14 14.47 -19.36 -15.45
N PRO A 15 14.49 -20.13 -16.56
CA PRO A 15 15.09 -21.47 -16.60
C PRO A 15 16.59 -21.49 -16.28
N GLN A 16 17.27 -20.34 -16.38
CA GLN A 16 18.68 -20.18 -16.01
C GLN A 16 18.91 -20.18 -14.50
N LEU A 17 17.87 -19.98 -13.68
CA LEU A 17 17.98 -20.05 -12.22
C LEU A 17 17.79 -21.50 -11.78
N ALA A 18 18.78 -22.04 -11.06
CA ALA A 18 18.62 -23.34 -10.42
C ALA A 18 17.46 -23.28 -9.41
N ALA A 19 16.63 -24.32 -9.36
CA ALA A 19 15.46 -24.36 -8.47
C ALA A 19 15.82 -24.09 -6.99
N ARG A 20 17.00 -24.58 -6.57
CA ARG A 20 17.55 -24.34 -5.23
C ARG A 20 17.87 -22.87 -4.99
N ASP A 21 18.44 -22.18 -5.98
CA ASP A 21 18.78 -20.76 -5.86
C ASP A 21 17.52 -19.89 -5.84
N THR A 22 16.49 -20.27 -6.62
CA THR A 22 15.18 -19.62 -6.57
C THR A 22 14.52 -19.77 -5.18
N ASP A 23 14.59 -20.96 -4.58
CA ASP A 23 14.09 -21.17 -3.20
C ASP A 23 14.86 -20.30 -2.19
N TYR A 24 16.19 -20.26 -2.27
CA TYR A 24 17.00 -19.39 -1.42
C TYR A 24 16.67 -17.91 -1.61
N ALA A 25 16.51 -17.45 -2.84
CA ALA A 25 16.16 -16.06 -3.13
C ALA A 25 14.81 -15.69 -2.49
N VAL A 26 13.77 -16.52 -2.68
CA VAL A 26 12.44 -16.28 -2.10
C VAL A 26 12.49 -16.30 -0.57
N LYS A 27 13.20 -17.25 0.04
CA LYS A 27 13.44 -17.27 1.50
C LYS A 27 14.08 -15.97 1.97
N THR A 28 15.18 -15.57 1.34
CA THR A 28 15.96 -14.40 1.71
C THR A 28 15.14 -13.11 1.65
N VAL A 29 14.31 -12.94 0.61
CA VAL A 29 13.43 -11.77 0.49
C VAL A 29 12.42 -11.73 1.63
N LEU A 30 11.75 -12.86 1.92
CA LEU A 30 10.76 -12.92 3.00
C LEU A 30 11.40 -12.65 4.37
N ASP A 31 12.57 -13.24 4.63
CA ASP A 31 13.30 -13.05 5.88
C ASP A 31 13.75 -11.59 6.05
N ALA A 32 14.24 -10.95 4.99
CA ALA A 32 14.60 -9.53 5.02
C ALA A 32 13.39 -8.63 5.32
N MET A 33 12.22 -8.92 4.73
CA MET A 33 10.98 -8.21 5.04
C MET A 33 10.56 -8.42 6.50
N THR A 34 10.66 -9.65 7.00
CA THR A 34 10.35 -9.96 8.40
C THR A 34 11.27 -9.20 9.36
N GLN A 35 12.59 -9.18 9.10
CA GLN A 35 13.56 -8.46 9.93
C GLN A 35 13.34 -6.95 9.92
N ALA A 36 13.03 -6.36 8.76
CA ALA A 36 12.70 -4.95 8.66
C ALA A 36 11.48 -4.60 9.53
N LEU A 37 10.40 -5.39 9.45
CA LEU A 37 9.22 -5.16 10.29
C LEU A 37 9.48 -5.43 11.78
N ALA A 38 10.26 -6.45 12.12
CA ALA A 38 10.62 -6.75 13.50
C ALA A 38 11.47 -5.64 14.14
N SER A 39 12.27 -4.93 13.34
CA SER A 39 13.08 -3.79 13.77
C SER A 39 12.35 -2.45 13.74
N GLY A 40 11.03 -2.44 13.50
CA GLY A 40 10.23 -1.21 13.51
C GLY A 40 10.22 -0.45 12.17
N GLN A 41 10.85 -0.98 11.13
CA GLN A 41 11.01 -0.29 9.86
C GLN A 41 9.78 -0.45 8.97
N ARG A 42 9.56 0.55 8.10
CA ARG A 42 8.57 0.51 7.01
C ARG A 42 9.21 -0.09 5.76
N ILE A 43 8.46 -0.92 5.05
CA ILE A 43 8.86 -1.46 3.74
C ILE A 43 8.01 -0.78 2.66
N GLU A 44 8.64 -0.39 1.55
CA GLU A 44 7.96 0.15 0.39
C GLU A 44 8.48 -0.48 -0.90
N ILE A 45 7.57 -1.05 -1.67
CA ILE A 45 7.85 -1.65 -2.97
C ILE A 45 6.97 -0.91 -3.98
N ARG A 46 7.55 0.02 -4.74
CA ARG A 46 6.84 0.81 -5.76
C ARG A 46 6.11 -0.13 -6.73
N GLY A 47 4.89 0.25 -7.10
CA GLY A 47 4.00 -0.57 -7.93
C GLY A 47 3.25 -1.68 -7.17
N PHE A 48 3.81 -2.21 -6.08
CA PHE A 48 3.17 -3.27 -5.29
C PHE A 48 2.43 -2.73 -4.07
N GLY A 49 3.11 -2.00 -3.19
CA GLY A 49 2.52 -1.47 -1.96
C GLY A 49 3.55 -1.21 -0.86
N SER A 50 3.05 -1.02 0.35
CA SER A 50 3.87 -0.73 1.52
C SER A 50 3.40 -1.50 2.75
N PHE A 51 4.35 -1.88 3.61
CA PHE A 51 4.09 -2.46 4.93
C PHE A 51 4.53 -1.48 6.00
N SER A 52 3.64 -1.16 6.92
CA SER A 52 3.91 -0.33 8.09
C SER A 52 3.48 -1.05 9.37
N LEU A 53 3.92 -0.55 10.52
CA LEU A 53 3.48 -1.05 11.81
C LEU A 53 2.46 -0.07 12.41
N SER A 54 1.35 -0.61 12.92
CA SER A 54 0.36 0.14 13.68
C SER A 54 0.46 -0.26 15.15
N GLN A 55 0.59 0.73 16.04
CA GLN A 55 0.57 0.49 17.47
C GLN A 55 -0.88 0.33 17.94
N ARG A 56 -1.14 -0.77 18.65
CA ARG A 56 -2.42 -1.03 19.31
C ARG A 56 -2.22 -0.86 20.80
N SER A 57 -2.98 0.06 21.40
CA SER A 57 -2.97 0.28 22.85
C SER A 57 -3.49 -0.96 23.59
N PRO A 58 -3.01 -1.20 24.82
CA PRO A 58 -3.59 -2.21 25.70
C PRO A 58 -5.09 -1.97 25.90
N ARG A 59 -5.87 -3.04 26.03
CA ARG A 59 -7.32 -2.97 26.27
C ARG A 59 -7.81 -4.15 27.08
N VAL A 60 -8.97 -4.01 27.70
CA VAL A 60 -9.67 -5.14 28.31
C VAL A 60 -10.56 -5.78 27.26
N GLY A 61 -10.27 -7.05 26.94
CA GLY A 61 -11.10 -7.88 26.07
C GLY A 61 -12.00 -8.82 26.86
N ARG A 62 -12.78 -9.64 26.16
CA ARG A 62 -13.55 -10.74 26.74
C ARG A 62 -13.20 -12.04 26.05
N ASN A 63 -13.10 -13.12 26.82
CA ASN A 63 -12.98 -14.47 26.27
C ASN A 63 -14.28 -14.82 25.53
N PRO A 64 -14.25 -15.15 24.22
CA PRO A 64 -15.47 -15.47 23.47
C PRO A 64 -16.22 -16.69 24.00
N LYS A 65 -15.55 -17.59 24.72
CA LYS A 65 -16.13 -18.83 25.26
C LYS A 65 -16.70 -18.67 26.67
N SER A 66 -16.00 -17.97 27.58
CA SER A 66 -16.41 -17.83 29.00
C SER A 66 -17.01 -16.46 29.35
N GLY A 67 -16.80 -15.44 28.51
CA GLY A 67 -17.24 -14.07 28.78
C GLY A 67 -16.40 -13.29 29.79
N GLU A 68 -15.41 -13.95 30.42
CA GLU A 68 -14.50 -13.36 31.40
C GLU A 68 -13.65 -12.24 30.79
N GLN A 69 -13.35 -11.23 31.62
CA GLN A 69 -12.49 -10.12 31.22
C GLN A 69 -11.04 -10.56 31.19
N VAL A 70 -10.34 -10.25 30.10
CA VAL A 70 -8.91 -10.58 29.92
C VAL A 70 -8.16 -9.33 29.48
N LEU A 71 -7.04 -9.04 30.13
CA LEU A 71 -6.16 -7.96 29.72
C LEU A 71 -5.44 -8.34 28.41
N VAL A 72 -5.61 -7.52 27.38
CA VAL A 72 -4.88 -7.66 26.11
C VAL A 72 -3.76 -6.63 26.10
N PRO A 73 -2.48 -7.06 26.14
CA PRO A 73 -1.36 -6.12 26.11
C PRO A 73 -1.33 -5.37 24.78
N GLY A 74 -0.77 -4.16 24.82
CA GLY A 74 -0.51 -3.39 23.63
C GLY A 74 0.52 -4.09 22.75
N LYS A 75 0.38 -3.97 21.43
CA LYS A 75 1.30 -4.60 20.47
C LYS A 75 1.39 -3.81 19.19
N GLN A 76 2.48 -4.03 18.44
CA GLN A 76 2.58 -3.60 17.06
C GLN A 76 1.94 -4.66 16.15
N VAL A 77 1.19 -4.20 15.15
CA VAL A 77 0.61 -5.06 14.13
C VAL A 77 1.05 -4.59 12.75
N PRO A 78 1.56 -5.48 11.88
CA PRO A 78 1.80 -5.14 10.49
C PRO A 78 0.50 -4.74 9.78
N HIS A 79 0.60 -3.73 8.93
CA HIS A 79 -0.47 -3.25 8.07
C HIS A 79 0.07 -3.12 6.65
N PHE A 80 -0.61 -3.75 5.69
CA PHE A 80 -0.27 -3.63 4.27
C PHE A 80 -1.20 -2.61 3.60
N LYS A 81 -0.62 -1.71 2.81
CA LYS A 81 -1.35 -0.80 1.92
C LYS A 81 -0.96 -1.10 0.48
N ALA A 82 -1.92 -1.59 -0.31
CA ALA A 82 -1.74 -1.87 -1.73
C ALA A 82 -1.43 -0.59 -2.52
N GLY A 83 -0.47 -0.69 -3.45
CA GLY A 83 -0.11 0.39 -4.38
C GLY A 83 -1.24 0.70 -5.36
N LYS A 84 -1.11 1.81 -6.10
CA LYS A 84 -2.05 2.16 -7.19
C LYS A 84 -2.08 1.05 -8.26
N GLU A 85 -0.91 0.73 -8.79
CA GLU A 85 -0.73 -0.25 -9.86
C GLU A 85 -1.22 -1.66 -9.48
N LEU A 86 -0.97 -2.13 -8.24
CA LEU A 86 -1.55 -3.39 -7.76
C LEU A 86 -3.08 -3.33 -7.68
N ARG A 87 -3.64 -2.25 -7.15
CA ARG A 87 -5.11 -2.10 -7.07
C ARG A 87 -5.74 -2.09 -8.46
N GLU A 88 -5.20 -1.32 -9.39
CA GLU A 88 -5.69 -1.22 -10.76
C GLU A 88 -5.65 -2.56 -11.50
N ARG A 89 -4.60 -3.37 -11.30
CA ARG A 89 -4.53 -4.70 -11.93
C ARG A 89 -5.48 -5.73 -11.34
N VAL A 90 -5.86 -5.56 -10.08
CA VAL A 90 -6.76 -6.48 -9.37
C VAL A 90 -8.22 -6.05 -9.53
N ASP A 91 -8.47 -4.75 -9.59
CA ASP A 91 -9.78 -4.18 -9.81
C ASP A 91 -10.13 -4.22 -11.31
N LEU A 92 -10.96 -5.17 -11.71
CA LEU A 92 -11.35 -5.39 -13.11
C LEU A 92 -12.25 -4.28 -13.68
N VAL A 93 -12.51 -3.20 -12.94
CA VAL A 93 -13.40 -2.09 -13.34
C VAL A 93 -12.62 -0.88 -13.91
N GLY A 94 -11.29 -0.91 -13.96
CA GLY A 94 -10.46 0.21 -14.46
C GLY A 94 -10.11 0.18 -15.96
N GLY A 95 -10.90 -0.48 -16.80
CA GLY A 95 -10.79 -0.36 -18.25
C GLY A 95 -11.52 0.89 -18.73
N ASN A 96 -10.76 1.88 -19.22
CA ASN A 96 -11.15 3.19 -19.74
C ASN A 96 -11.20 4.31 -18.70
N ASP A 97 -10.04 4.87 -18.38
CA ASP A 97 -9.92 6.30 -18.07
C ASP A 97 -8.85 6.92 -19.00
N GLU A 98 -9.13 6.87 -20.31
CA GLU A 98 -8.80 8.00 -21.18
C GLU A 98 -9.75 9.12 -20.79
N ASP A 99 -9.36 9.99 -19.86
CA ASP A 99 -9.83 11.39 -19.71
C ASP A 99 -9.57 11.91 -18.29
N ALA A 100 -8.31 12.22 -17.98
CA ALA A 100 -7.98 13.21 -16.95
C ALA A 100 -6.71 13.99 -17.32
N GLN A 101 -6.61 14.37 -18.59
CA GLN A 101 -5.82 15.51 -19.03
C GLN A 101 -6.80 16.52 -19.64
N SER A 102 -7.48 17.29 -18.78
CA SER A 102 -7.92 18.63 -19.17
C SER A 102 -7.46 19.61 -18.09
N SER A 103 -6.47 20.39 -18.54
CA SER A 103 -5.92 21.58 -17.95
C SER A 103 -7.01 22.52 -17.44
N GLY A 104 -7.11 22.69 -16.13
CA GLY A 104 -7.74 23.85 -15.51
C GLY A 104 -6.84 25.07 -15.63
N SER A 105 -6.75 25.65 -16.82
CA SER A 105 -6.27 27.02 -17.04
C SER A 105 -7.48 27.95 -16.95
N SER A 106 -7.82 28.43 -15.75
CA SER A 106 -8.71 29.58 -15.59
C SER A 106 -7.85 30.83 -15.36
N GLU A 107 -7.42 31.40 -16.48
CA GLU A 107 -6.89 32.76 -16.57
C GLU A 107 -8.08 33.73 -16.47
N SER A 108 -8.22 34.44 -15.36
CA SER A 108 -9.19 35.55 -15.23
C SER A 108 -8.44 36.87 -15.03
N MET A 109 -8.30 37.61 -16.13
CA MET A 109 -7.81 38.99 -16.19
C MET A 109 -8.82 39.98 -15.56
N PRO A 110 -8.39 41.18 -15.15
CA PRO A 110 -9.10 42.05 -14.22
C PRO A 110 -10.21 42.90 -14.88
N SER A 111 -11.33 43.09 -14.17
CA SER A 111 -12.37 44.04 -14.52
C SER A 111 -11.87 45.48 -14.39
N SER A 112 -11.68 46.14 -15.53
CA SER A 112 -11.70 47.59 -15.64
C SER A 112 -13.11 48.07 -15.95
N MET A 113 -13.39 49.33 -15.60
CA MET A 113 -14.64 50.10 -15.81
C MET A 113 -15.77 49.94 -14.79
N ALA A 114 -15.67 50.75 -13.72
CA ALA A 114 -16.82 51.51 -13.24
C ALA A 114 -16.46 53.00 -13.38
N GLY A 115 -17.02 53.67 -14.39
CA GLY A 115 -17.10 55.12 -14.40
C GLY A 115 -18.24 55.57 -13.50
N LEU A 116 -18.04 56.63 -12.73
CA LEU A 116 -18.94 57.79 -12.78
C LEU A 116 -18.29 59.00 -12.12
N HIS A 117 -18.22 60.05 -12.92
CA HIS A 117 -17.82 61.40 -12.58
C HIS A 117 -19.10 62.18 -12.25
N ALA A 118 -19.25 62.69 -11.02
CA ALA A 118 -20.10 63.83 -10.69
C ALA A 118 -19.82 64.31 -9.25
N MET A 119 -19.69 65.63 -9.09
CA MET A 119 -19.61 66.45 -7.85
C MET A 119 -18.24 67.07 -7.53
N HIS A 120 -17.84 68.09 -8.30
CA HIS A 120 -17.91 69.53 -7.95
C HIS A 120 -17.38 70.38 -9.10
#